data_AF-A0A925HZJ4-F1
#
_entry.id   AF-A0A925HZJ4-F1
#
_cell.length_a   1.000
_cell.length_b   1.000
_cell.length_c   1.000
_cell.angle_alpha   90.00
_cell.angle_beta   90.00
_cell.angle_gamma   90.00
#
_symmetry.space_group_name_H-M   'P 1'
#
loop_
_entity.id
_entity.type
_entity.pdbx_description
1 polymer ?
#
loop_
_entity_poly.entity_id
_entity_poly.type
_entity_poly.pdbx_seq_one_letter_code
_entity_poly.pdbx_strand_id
1 'polypeptide(L)'
;MQLRQVFPPTAFTRAPALRRGFTLVELLVVIAIIGVLVALLLPAVQQAREAARRMQCTSHMTQLIVAVNHYEMAHGVYPPGTVDAKGPVLNARLGYHHNWIVQTLPYLEQKNVWNAVDRQQSIYHVKNGPVQKLTLHWLLCPSSTSGGPMADYAACHHDAEAQIDAQDNGVFFLNSRLRYRDIKDGSSQTIFLGEKLTDAWDMEWCSGTRGTLRNTGWTINQLSRRTGLITGNSGTPYDGTLGPPGSATDALDVPGLESDKQPTVPGATISSVQPPGAAGSKSPTAALGSPSFVGGFGSEHPQGAIFAFGDGSIHFLNQSLSPIVLQQLGHRADGKLPPQY
;
A
#
# COMPACT_ATOMS: atom_id res chain seq x y z
N MET A 1 48.84 -88.16 13.43
CA MET A 1 49.81 -87.05 13.29
C MET A 1 49.82 -86.62 11.82
N GLN A 2 48.95 -85.68 11.44
CA GLN A 2 48.79 -85.21 10.06
C GLN A 2 49.15 -83.72 10.01
N LEU A 3 50.09 -83.39 9.13
CA LEU A 3 50.64 -82.04 8.91
C LEU A 3 49.62 -81.16 8.17
N ARG A 4 49.19 -80.07 8.81
CA ARG A 4 48.47 -78.97 8.16
C ARG A 4 49.44 -78.18 7.28
N GLN A 5 49.22 -78.17 5.97
CA GLN A 5 49.89 -77.25 5.05
C GLN A 5 49.29 -75.84 5.21
N VAL A 6 50.14 -74.89 5.60
CA VAL A 6 49.82 -73.46 5.66
C VAL A 6 50.11 -72.87 4.28
N PHE A 7 49.07 -72.42 3.57
CA PHE A 7 49.23 -71.64 2.35
C PHE A 7 49.57 -70.17 2.71
N PRO A 8 50.57 -69.53 2.06
CA PRO A 8 50.88 -68.13 2.28
C PRO A 8 49.83 -67.22 1.60
N PRO A 9 49.57 -66.01 2.13
CA PRO A 9 48.66 -65.05 1.51
C PRO A 9 49.27 -64.47 0.22
N THR A 10 48.54 -64.55 -0.88
CA THR A 10 48.86 -63.86 -2.14
C THR A 10 48.73 -62.35 -1.96
N ALA A 11 49.84 -61.63 -1.98
CA ALA A 11 49.87 -60.17 -1.97
C ALA A 11 49.39 -59.63 -3.33
N PHE A 12 48.21 -58.99 -3.36
CA PHE A 12 47.80 -58.18 -4.50
C PHE A 12 48.58 -56.86 -4.49
N THR A 13 49.56 -56.73 -5.36
CA THR A 13 50.25 -55.46 -5.65
C THR A 13 49.28 -54.50 -6.35
N ARG A 14 48.81 -53.48 -5.63
CA ARG A 14 47.98 -52.41 -6.19
C ARG A 14 48.83 -51.58 -7.15
N ALA A 15 48.52 -51.60 -8.44
CA ALA A 15 49.20 -50.78 -9.44
C ALA A 15 49.11 -49.28 -9.06
N PRO A 16 50.18 -48.50 -9.20
CA PRO A 16 50.16 -47.07 -8.89
C PRO A 16 49.20 -46.35 -9.84
N ALA A 17 48.12 -45.79 -9.30
CA ALA A 17 47.26 -44.89 -10.05
C ALA A 17 48.07 -43.64 -10.41
N LEU A 18 48.32 -43.44 -11.70
CA LEU A 18 48.92 -42.21 -12.24
C LEU A 18 48.08 -41.01 -11.77
N ARG A 19 48.61 -40.23 -10.83
CA ARG A 19 48.01 -38.97 -10.41
C ARG A 19 48.19 -37.98 -11.57
N ARG A 20 47.14 -37.73 -12.34
CA ARG A 20 47.10 -36.61 -13.28
C ARG A 20 47.19 -35.32 -12.45
N GLY A 21 48.27 -34.56 -12.63
CA GLY A 21 48.42 -33.23 -12.07
C GLY A 21 47.53 -32.25 -12.83
N PHE A 22 46.81 -31.40 -12.10
CA PHE A 22 45.98 -30.35 -12.68
C PHE A 22 46.87 -29.19 -13.11
N THR A 23 46.73 -28.74 -14.36
CA THR A 23 47.52 -27.60 -14.85
C THR A 23 46.89 -26.28 -14.42
N LEU A 24 47.72 -25.25 -14.23
CA LEU A 24 47.24 -23.90 -13.89
C LEU A 24 46.24 -23.37 -14.94
N VAL A 25 46.47 -23.72 -16.21
CA VAL A 25 45.61 -23.31 -17.33
C VAL A 25 44.22 -23.96 -17.24
N GLU A 26 44.14 -25.26 -16.92
CA GLU A 26 42.85 -25.94 -16.72
C GLU A 26 42.04 -25.32 -15.58
N LEU A 27 42.71 -24.95 -14.47
CA LEU A 27 42.04 -24.22 -13.38
C LEU A 27 41.49 -22.89 -13.85
N LEU A 28 42.31 -22.12 -14.57
CA LEU A 28 41.98 -20.77 -15.01
C LEU A 28 40.79 -20.76 -15.98
N VAL A 29 40.71 -21.73 -16.90
CA VAL A 29 39.58 -21.85 -17.83
C VAL A 29 38.29 -22.19 -17.09
N VAL A 30 38.34 -23.11 -16.11
CA VAL A 30 37.15 -23.50 -15.36
C VAL A 30 36.60 -22.34 -14.53
N ILE A 31 37.46 -21.61 -13.82
CA ILE A 31 37.01 -20.42 -13.07
C ILE A 31 36.50 -19.32 -14.01
N ALA A 32 37.07 -19.18 -15.22
CA ALA A 32 36.59 -18.23 -16.21
C ALA A 32 35.18 -18.59 -16.71
N ILE A 33 34.92 -19.86 -17.01
CA ILE A 33 33.59 -20.33 -17.42
C ILE A 33 32.57 -20.14 -16.29
N ILE A 34 32.90 -20.55 -15.06
CA ILE A 34 32.03 -20.35 -13.89
C ILE A 34 31.77 -18.86 -13.67
N GLY A 35 32.80 -18.01 -13.79
CA GLY A 35 32.69 -16.56 -13.68
C GLY A 35 31.71 -15.97 -14.68
N VAL A 36 31.80 -16.37 -15.96
CA VAL A 36 30.87 -15.94 -17.02
C VAL A 36 29.45 -16.43 -16.75
N LEU A 37 29.27 -17.70 -16.36
CA LEU A 37 27.95 -18.24 -16.05
C LEU A 37 27.29 -17.51 -14.88
N VAL A 38 28.02 -17.29 -13.78
CA VAL A 38 27.51 -16.57 -12.60
C VAL A 38 27.18 -15.11 -12.94
N ALA A 39 28.04 -14.44 -13.73
CA ALA A 39 27.80 -13.07 -14.16
C ALA A 39 26.51 -12.91 -14.98
N LEU A 40 26.15 -13.91 -15.79
CA LEU A 40 24.91 -13.91 -16.57
C LEU A 40 23.69 -14.34 -15.74
N LEU A 41 23.87 -15.23 -14.77
CA LEU A 41 22.77 -15.75 -13.94
C LEU A 41 22.32 -14.77 -12.85
N LEU A 42 23.23 -13.98 -12.27
CA LEU A 42 22.89 -13.10 -11.15
C LEU A 42 21.83 -12.03 -11.53
N PRO A 43 21.96 -11.28 -12.64
CA PRO A 43 20.93 -10.31 -13.05
C PRO A 43 19.58 -10.98 -13.33
N ALA A 44 19.61 -12.17 -13.95
CA ALA A 44 18.40 -12.92 -14.29
C ALA A 44 17.64 -13.38 -13.03
N VAL A 45 18.33 -13.89 -12.02
CA VAL A 45 17.71 -14.31 -10.76
C VAL A 45 17.06 -13.13 -10.03
N GLN A 46 17.67 -11.94 -10.07
CA GLN A 46 17.08 -10.75 -9.44
C GLN A 46 15.84 -10.27 -10.17
N GLN A 47 15.85 -10.25 -11.51
CA GLN A 47 14.68 -9.93 -12.31
C GLN A 47 13.53 -10.91 -12.06
N ALA A 48 13.83 -12.21 -11.98
CA ALA A 48 12.83 -13.23 -11.68
C ALA A 48 12.22 -13.06 -10.27
N ARG A 49 13.05 -12.75 -9.26
CA ARG A 49 12.57 -12.47 -7.89
C ARG A 49 11.65 -11.25 -7.84
N GLU A 50 12.01 -10.19 -8.55
CA GLU A 50 11.21 -8.97 -8.60
C GLU A 50 9.89 -9.18 -9.35
N ALA A 51 9.90 -9.94 -10.45
CA ALA A 51 8.67 -10.33 -11.13
C ALA A 51 7.73 -11.12 -10.19
N ALA A 52 8.27 -12.05 -9.40
CA ALA A 52 7.49 -12.81 -8.42
C ALA A 52 6.88 -11.90 -7.33
N ARG A 53 7.63 -10.91 -6.83
CA ARG A 53 7.10 -9.93 -5.86
C ARG A 53 5.97 -9.09 -6.44
N ARG A 54 6.10 -8.63 -7.70
CA ARG A 54 5.02 -7.91 -8.41
C ARG A 54 3.77 -8.75 -8.60
N MET A 55 3.94 -10.05 -8.90
CA MET A 55 2.82 -10.97 -9.01
C MET A 55 2.08 -11.11 -7.67
N GLN A 56 2.81 -11.15 -6.54
CA GLN A 56 2.20 -11.14 -5.21
C GLN A 56 1.42 -9.85 -4.94
N CYS A 57 2.00 -8.68 -5.25
CA CYS A 57 1.28 -7.41 -5.13
C CYS A 57 0.03 -7.32 -6.00
N THR A 58 0.11 -7.82 -7.23
CA THR A 58 -1.05 -7.92 -8.14
C THR A 58 -2.15 -8.78 -7.53
N SER A 59 -1.78 -9.90 -6.89
CA SER A 59 -2.73 -10.76 -6.18
C SER A 59 -3.34 -10.07 -4.95
N HIS A 60 -2.53 -9.39 -4.14
CA HIS A 60 -3.03 -8.61 -2.99
C HIS A 60 -4.01 -7.53 -3.45
N MET A 61 -3.65 -6.77 -4.48
CA MET A 61 -4.50 -5.73 -5.07
C MET A 61 -5.80 -6.31 -5.63
N THR A 62 -5.75 -7.48 -6.26
CA THR A 62 -6.94 -8.20 -6.76
C THR A 62 -7.88 -8.55 -5.61
N GLN A 63 -7.35 -9.09 -4.50
CA GLN A 63 -8.17 -9.41 -3.33
C GLN A 63 -8.84 -8.16 -2.73
N LEU A 64 -8.10 -7.06 -2.65
CA LEU A 64 -8.60 -5.78 -2.15
C LEU A 64 -9.74 -5.23 -3.02
N ILE A 65 -9.56 -5.16 -4.35
CA ILE A 65 -10.60 -4.58 -5.22
C ILE A 65 -11.84 -5.46 -5.31
N VAL A 66 -11.67 -6.79 -5.28
CA VAL A 66 -12.81 -7.71 -5.20
C VAL A 66 -13.59 -7.49 -3.90
N ALA A 67 -12.92 -7.31 -2.77
CA ALA A 67 -13.58 -7.03 -1.49
C ALA A 67 -14.32 -5.68 -1.49
N VAL A 68 -13.75 -4.65 -2.12
CA VAL A 68 -14.40 -3.35 -2.30
C VAL A 68 -15.67 -3.48 -3.17
N ASN A 69 -15.60 -4.23 -4.26
CA ASN A 69 -16.76 -4.47 -5.12
C ASN A 69 -17.82 -5.33 -4.42
N HIS A 70 -17.43 -6.34 -3.63
CA HIS A 70 -18.36 -7.09 -2.79
C HIS A 70 -19.05 -6.21 -1.75
N TYR A 71 -18.33 -5.26 -1.14
CA TYR A 71 -18.93 -4.27 -0.25
C TYR A 71 -19.99 -3.45 -1.00
N GLU A 72 -19.68 -2.96 -2.21
CA GLU A 72 -20.65 -2.21 -3.03
C GLU A 72 -21.88 -3.04 -3.36
N MET A 73 -21.72 -4.29 -3.75
CA MET A 73 -22.83 -5.20 -4.04
C MET A 73 -23.73 -5.42 -2.82
N ALA A 74 -23.14 -5.54 -1.62
CA ALA A 74 -23.88 -5.80 -0.39
C ALA A 74 -24.56 -4.55 0.20
N HIS A 75 -23.94 -3.37 0.04
CA HIS A 75 -24.40 -2.12 0.66
C HIS A 75 -25.04 -1.12 -0.33
N GLY A 76 -24.94 -1.38 -1.63
CA GLY A 76 -25.41 -0.51 -2.71
C GLY A 76 -24.62 0.80 -2.87
N VAL A 77 -23.49 0.93 -2.17
CA VAL A 77 -22.53 2.05 -2.20
C VAL A 77 -21.12 1.53 -1.93
N TYR A 78 -20.11 2.16 -2.51
CA TYR A 78 -18.70 1.92 -2.17
C TYR A 78 -18.41 2.32 -0.72
N PRO A 79 -17.41 1.69 -0.07
CA PRO A 79 -17.06 2.03 1.30
C PRO A 79 -16.47 3.46 1.34
N PRO A 80 -16.83 4.28 2.35
CA PRO A 80 -16.19 5.56 2.55
C PRO A 80 -14.69 5.38 2.81
N GLY A 81 -13.87 6.31 2.30
CA GLY A 81 -12.43 6.28 2.53
C GLY A 81 -12.09 6.38 4.01
N THR A 82 -12.82 7.24 4.71
CA THR A 82 -12.77 7.43 6.15
C THR A 82 -14.13 7.91 6.65
N VAL A 83 -14.47 7.60 7.90
CA VAL A 83 -15.68 8.07 8.56
C VAL A 83 -15.29 8.98 9.70
N ASP A 84 -15.92 10.15 9.77
CA ASP A 84 -15.76 11.09 10.90
C ASP A 84 -16.99 12.00 11.02
N ALA A 85 -17.20 12.61 12.18
CA ALA A 85 -18.22 13.63 12.38
C ALA A 85 -17.86 14.96 11.70
N LYS A 86 -16.56 15.29 11.60
CA LYS A 86 -16.09 16.57 11.03
C LYS A 86 -14.94 16.34 10.05
N GLY A 87 -14.93 17.15 8.99
CA GLY A 87 -13.78 17.32 8.10
C GLY A 87 -13.13 18.69 8.29
N PRO A 88 -11.95 18.93 7.70
CA PRO A 88 -11.13 17.94 6.97
C PRO A 88 -10.44 16.97 7.93
N VAL A 89 -10.19 15.74 7.48
CA VAL A 89 -9.44 14.74 8.25
C VAL A 89 -7.96 15.11 8.27
N LEU A 90 -7.38 15.10 9.47
CA LEU A 90 -5.97 15.36 9.71
C LEU A 90 -5.25 14.06 10.01
N ASN A 91 -3.97 14.01 9.68
CA ASN A 91 -3.07 12.93 10.08
C ASN A 91 -2.66 13.07 11.56
N ALA A 92 -3.64 12.87 12.45
CA ALA A 92 -3.49 12.91 13.90
C ALA A 92 -4.33 11.79 14.54
N ARG A 93 -3.94 11.34 15.75
CA ARG A 93 -4.64 10.27 16.49
C ARG A 93 -5.87 10.82 17.20
N LEU A 94 -6.67 11.59 16.47
CA LEU A 94 -7.83 12.32 16.95
C LEU A 94 -8.93 12.20 15.91
N GLY A 95 -10.11 11.73 16.32
CA GLY A 95 -11.23 11.48 15.42
C GLY A 95 -11.65 10.01 15.39
N TYR A 96 -12.75 9.72 14.70
CA TYR A 96 -13.28 8.37 14.58
C TYR A 96 -12.43 7.53 13.63
N HIS A 97 -12.14 8.06 12.44
CA HIS A 97 -11.19 7.58 11.42
C HIS A 97 -11.25 6.08 11.07
N HIS A 98 -12.41 5.43 11.18
CA HIS A 98 -12.57 4.08 10.63
C HIS A 98 -12.56 4.16 9.09
N ASN A 99 -11.71 3.37 8.45
CA ASN A 99 -11.41 3.49 7.03
C ASN A 99 -12.08 2.43 6.14
N TRP A 100 -11.83 2.52 4.84
CA TRP A 100 -12.31 1.56 3.84
C TRP A 100 -11.76 0.13 4.05
N ILE A 101 -10.53 -0.03 4.57
CA ILE A 101 -9.93 -1.35 4.82
C ILE A 101 -10.69 -2.06 5.92
N VAL A 102 -10.92 -1.40 7.07
CA VAL A 102 -11.70 -1.96 8.17
C VAL A 102 -13.07 -2.42 7.66
N GLN A 103 -13.77 -1.56 6.91
CA GLN A 103 -15.10 -1.86 6.36
C GLN A 103 -15.15 -3.05 5.39
N THR A 104 -14.03 -3.35 4.71
CA THR A 104 -13.95 -4.44 3.73
C THR A 104 -13.44 -5.76 4.31
N LEU A 105 -12.97 -5.79 5.57
CA LEU A 105 -12.47 -7.01 6.24
C LEU A 105 -13.40 -8.23 6.15
N PRO A 106 -14.74 -8.13 6.29
CA PRO A 106 -15.62 -9.29 6.14
C PRO A 106 -15.56 -9.95 4.76
N TYR A 107 -15.22 -9.19 3.72
CA TYR A 107 -15.11 -9.65 2.33
C TYR A 107 -13.69 -10.09 1.97
N LEU A 108 -12.74 -9.97 2.91
CA LEU A 108 -11.34 -10.40 2.81
C LEU A 108 -11.05 -11.64 3.66
N GLU A 109 -12.09 -12.37 4.09
CA GLU A 109 -11.97 -13.49 5.04
C GLU A 109 -11.31 -13.10 6.37
N GLN A 110 -11.36 -11.82 6.74
CA GLN A 110 -10.81 -11.26 7.98
C GLN A 110 -11.91 -10.96 9.02
N LYS A 111 -12.95 -11.79 9.07
CA LYS A 111 -14.09 -11.61 9.98
C LYS A 111 -13.69 -11.58 11.46
N ASN A 112 -12.64 -12.31 11.84
CA ASN A 112 -12.12 -12.28 13.20
C ASN A 112 -11.55 -10.91 13.59
N VAL A 113 -10.79 -10.28 12.68
CA VAL A 113 -10.26 -8.93 12.87
C VAL A 113 -11.40 -7.92 12.89
N TRP A 114 -12.36 -8.06 11.97
CA TRP A 114 -13.57 -7.22 11.94
C TRP A 114 -14.35 -7.24 13.26
N ASN A 115 -14.53 -8.42 13.86
CA ASN A 115 -15.24 -8.56 15.13
C ASN A 115 -14.44 -7.98 16.31
N ALA A 116 -13.11 -7.97 16.22
CA ALA A 116 -12.24 -7.43 17.26
C ALA A 116 -12.22 -5.88 17.29
N VAL A 117 -12.60 -5.23 16.19
CA VAL A 117 -12.72 -3.76 16.12
C VAL A 117 -13.99 -3.31 16.86
N ASP A 118 -13.81 -2.53 17.94
CA ASP A 118 -14.89 -1.79 18.59
C ASP A 118 -15.21 -0.55 17.76
N ARG A 119 -16.21 -0.69 16.89
CA ARG A 119 -16.70 0.38 16.00
C ARG A 119 -17.52 1.45 16.72
N GLN A 120 -17.85 1.29 18.00
CA GLN A 120 -18.53 2.35 18.75
C GLN A 120 -17.56 3.43 19.25
N GLN A 121 -16.26 3.15 19.17
CA GLN A 121 -15.18 4.01 19.61
C GLN A 121 -14.32 4.48 18.43
N SER A 122 -13.57 5.56 18.64
CA SER A 122 -12.45 5.93 17.76
C SER A 122 -11.54 4.74 17.47
N ILE A 123 -10.98 4.69 16.26
CA ILE A 123 -9.98 3.68 15.92
C ILE A 123 -8.75 3.76 16.83
N TYR A 124 -8.44 4.94 17.38
CA TYR A 124 -7.29 5.17 18.27
C TYR A 124 -7.56 4.83 19.74
N HIS A 125 -8.82 4.59 20.11
CA HIS A 125 -9.19 4.28 21.48
C HIS A 125 -8.45 3.02 21.98
N VAL A 126 -8.09 3.00 23.28
CA VAL A 126 -7.28 1.93 23.89
C VAL A 126 -7.83 0.51 23.64
N LYS A 127 -9.16 0.36 23.54
CA LYS A 127 -9.83 -0.90 23.18
C LYS A 127 -9.44 -1.44 21.81
N ASN A 128 -9.21 -0.55 20.84
CA ASN A 128 -8.79 -0.91 19.48
C ASN A 128 -7.26 -1.03 19.37
N GLY A 129 -6.51 -0.73 20.43
CA GLY A 129 -5.05 -0.80 20.48
C GLY A 129 -4.43 -2.14 20.04
N PRO A 130 -5.00 -3.31 20.41
CA PRO A 130 -4.52 -4.59 19.89
C PRO A 130 -4.69 -4.74 18.38
N VAL A 131 -5.81 -4.27 17.82
CA VAL A 131 -6.09 -4.35 16.37
C VAL A 131 -5.17 -3.42 15.58
N GLN A 132 -4.94 -2.20 16.08
CA GLN A 132 -4.02 -1.24 15.48
C GLN A 132 -2.61 -1.82 15.31
N LYS A 133 -2.17 -2.73 16.19
CA LYS A 133 -0.82 -3.32 16.16
C LYS A 133 -0.70 -4.56 15.28
N LEU A 134 -1.78 -5.02 14.65
CA LEU A 134 -1.74 -6.20 13.79
C LEU A 134 -1.00 -5.92 12.48
N THR A 135 -0.01 -6.74 12.17
CA THR A 135 0.64 -6.74 10.86
C THR A 135 -0.09 -7.68 9.91
N LEU A 136 -0.83 -7.11 8.97
CA LEU A 136 -1.56 -7.83 7.94
C LEU A 136 -0.68 -7.94 6.70
N HIS A 137 -0.04 -9.10 6.50
CA HIS A 137 0.95 -9.28 5.42
C HIS A 137 0.38 -9.10 4.01
N TRP A 138 -0.93 -9.27 3.81
CA TRP A 138 -1.61 -9.01 2.55
C TRP A 138 -1.83 -7.51 2.27
N LEU A 139 -1.59 -6.63 3.25
CA LEU A 139 -1.52 -5.19 3.07
C LEU A 139 -0.10 -4.69 2.83
N LEU A 140 0.89 -5.57 2.87
CA LEU A 140 2.30 -5.22 2.69
C LEU A 140 2.78 -5.65 1.30
N CYS A 141 3.53 -4.76 0.66
CA CYS A 141 4.25 -5.06 -0.57
C CYS A 141 5.54 -5.81 -0.20
N PRO A 142 5.82 -7.00 -0.78
CA PRO A 142 7.05 -7.73 -0.50
C PRO A 142 8.34 -7.01 -0.92
N SER A 143 8.23 -5.97 -1.77
CA SER A 143 9.34 -5.09 -2.14
C SER A 143 9.47 -3.87 -1.22
N SER A 144 8.47 -3.60 -0.38
CA SER A 144 8.50 -2.51 0.58
C SER A 144 9.59 -2.74 1.63
N THR A 145 10.30 -1.67 1.97
CA THR A 145 11.25 -1.68 3.10
C THR A 145 10.55 -1.36 4.42
N SER A 146 9.28 -0.94 4.36
CA SER A 146 8.47 -0.57 5.50
C SER A 146 7.89 -1.82 6.16
N GLY A 147 8.06 -1.93 7.48
CA GLY A 147 7.52 -3.01 8.28
C GLY A 147 6.54 -2.50 9.34
N GLY A 148 5.80 -3.42 9.95
CA GLY A 148 4.86 -3.10 11.03
C GLY A 148 3.41 -3.03 10.58
N PRO A 149 2.51 -2.46 11.40
CA PRO A 149 1.07 -2.50 11.19
C PRO A 149 0.61 -1.39 10.21
N MET A 150 1.30 -1.23 9.10
CA MET A 150 1.03 -0.22 8.08
C MET A 150 0.41 -0.88 6.84
N ALA A 151 -0.04 -0.08 5.88
CA ALA A 151 -0.55 -0.58 4.60
C ALA A 151 0.24 0.05 3.44
N ASP A 152 0.72 -0.76 2.50
CA ASP A 152 1.36 -0.30 1.26
C ASP A 152 0.34 -0.14 0.12
N TYR A 153 -0.95 -0.22 0.44
CA TYR A 153 -2.06 0.00 -0.49
C TYR A 153 -2.99 1.07 0.07
N ALA A 154 -3.41 1.99 -0.79
CA ALA A 154 -4.27 3.11 -0.43
C ALA A 154 -5.40 3.28 -1.44
N ALA A 155 -6.50 3.90 -1.00
CA ALA A 155 -7.60 4.25 -1.88
C ALA A 155 -7.50 5.70 -2.37
N CYS A 156 -8.03 5.97 -3.57
CA CYS A 156 -7.99 7.29 -4.19
C CYS A 156 -9.12 8.18 -3.64
N HIS A 157 -8.74 9.20 -2.86
CA HIS A 157 -9.71 10.16 -2.30
C HIS A 157 -9.91 11.38 -3.22
N HIS A 158 -8.86 11.82 -3.93
CA HIS A 158 -8.90 13.04 -4.72
C HIS A 158 -7.99 13.01 -5.96
N ASP A 159 -8.31 13.85 -6.94
CA ASP A 159 -7.55 13.98 -8.17
C ASP A 159 -6.30 14.88 -8.04
N ALA A 160 -6.30 15.80 -7.07
CA ALA A 160 -5.20 16.71 -6.75
C ALA A 160 -4.73 16.58 -5.29
N GLU A 161 -3.61 17.22 -4.93
CA GLU A 161 -3.21 17.32 -3.52
C GLU A 161 -4.20 18.20 -2.77
N ALA A 162 -4.98 17.60 -1.89
CA ALA A 162 -5.90 18.28 -0.99
C ALA A 162 -6.01 17.51 0.32
N GLN A 163 -6.62 18.16 1.30
CA GLN A 163 -7.08 17.52 2.50
C GLN A 163 -8.14 16.46 2.18
N ILE A 164 -8.28 15.46 3.05
CA ILE A 164 -9.36 14.48 2.93
C ILE A 164 -10.65 15.12 3.46
N ASP A 165 -11.60 15.41 2.57
CA ASP A 165 -12.86 16.07 2.93
C ASP A 165 -14.07 15.47 2.19
N ALA A 166 -15.27 15.92 2.53
CA ALA A 166 -16.53 15.39 2.02
C ALA A 166 -16.85 15.83 0.57
N GLN A 167 -16.05 16.73 -0.01
CA GLN A 167 -16.24 17.28 -1.34
C GLN A 167 -15.18 16.80 -2.35
N ASP A 168 -14.32 15.86 -1.96
CA ASP A 168 -13.26 15.39 -2.85
C ASP A 168 -13.82 14.70 -4.10
N ASN A 169 -13.06 14.77 -5.19
CA ASN A 169 -13.40 14.24 -6.51
C ASN A 169 -13.11 12.75 -6.75
N GLY A 170 -12.35 12.08 -5.88
CA GLY A 170 -12.10 10.64 -6.00
C GLY A 170 -13.30 9.80 -5.55
N VAL A 171 -13.06 8.52 -5.27
CA VAL A 171 -14.14 7.58 -4.88
C VAL A 171 -14.20 7.40 -3.35
N PHE A 172 -13.04 7.43 -2.70
CA PHE A 172 -12.88 7.06 -1.29
C PHE A 172 -12.51 8.28 -0.46
N PHE A 173 -13.49 9.12 -0.13
CA PHE A 173 -13.29 10.34 0.65
C PHE A 173 -14.11 10.32 1.95
N LEU A 174 -14.04 11.41 2.73
CA LEU A 174 -14.71 11.50 4.02
C LEU A 174 -16.23 11.29 3.88
N ASN A 175 -16.74 10.27 4.57
CA ASN A 175 -18.16 9.91 4.60
C ASN A 175 -18.79 9.66 3.20
N SER A 176 -17.98 9.29 2.20
CA SER A 176 -18.50 9.06 0.85
C SER A 176 -19.55 7.95 0.81
N ARG A 177 -20.53 8.11 -0.08
CA ARG A 177 -21.66 7.17 -0.30
C ARG A 177 -21.97 7.05 -1.80
N LEU A 178 -20.92 6.83 -2.58
CA LEU A 178 -21.02 6.75 -4.03
C LEU A 178 -21.54 5.38 -4.46
N ARG A 179 -22.41 5.36 -5.46
CA ARG A 179 -22.84 4.16 -6.17
C ARG A 179 -22.03 3.99 -7.45
N TYR A 180 -22.07 2.79 -8.03
CA TYR A 180 -21.49 2.55 -9.36
C TYR A 180 -21.88 3.62 -10.40
N ARG A 181 -23.17 4.02 -10.44
CA ARG A 181 -23.68 5.03 -11.38
C ARG A 181 -23.16 6.47 -11.15
N ASP A 182 -22.54 6.74 -10.01
CA ASP A 182 -22.00 8.06 -9.70
C ASP A 182 -20.58 8.26 -10.29
N ILE A 183 -19.98 7.20 -10.83
CA ILE A 183 -18.68 7.20 -11.54
C ILE A 183 -18.97 7.41 -13.03
N LYS A 184 -19.00 8.67 -13.45
CA LYS A 184 -19.42 9.06 -14.80
C LYS A 184 -18.32 8.92 -15.85
N ASP A 185 -17.06 8.92 -15.43
CA ASP A 185 -15.92 8.75 -16.35
C ASP A 185 -15.69 7.26 -16.71
N GLY A 186 -16.45 6.36 -16.08
CA GLY A 186 -16.39 4.92 -16.30
C GLY A 186 -15.50 4.24 -15.26
N SER A 187 -16.00 3.16 -14.66
CA SER A 187 -15.30 2.39 -13.64
C SER A 187 -13.95 1.83 -14.11
N SER A 188 -13.83 1.48 -15.39
CA SER A 188 -12.58 1.02 -16.00
C SER A 188 -11.53 2.12 -16.25
N GLN A 189 -11.89 3.39 -16.03
CA GLN A 189 -11.03 4.56 -16.21
C GLN A 189 -10.90 5.39 -14.93
N THR A 190 -11.36 4.87 -13.79
CA THR A 190 -11.22 5.50 -12.49
C THR A 190 -10.41 4.61 -11.56
N ILE A 191 -9.28 5.12 -11.09
CA ILE A 191 -8.45 4.49 -10.07
C ILE A 191 -9.24 4.43 -8.78
N PHE A 192 -9.33 3.22 -8.24
CA PHE A 192 -9.91 2.99 -6.92
C PHE A 192 -8.83 2.85 -5.88
N LEU A 193 -7.89 1.94 -6.12
CA LEU A 193 -6.82 1.58 -5.20
C LEU A 193 -5.49 1.65 -5.93
N GLY A 194 -4.42 1.91 -5.19
CA GLY A 194 -3.07 1.94 -5.71
C GLY A 194 -2.04 1.59 -4.66
N GLU A 195 -0.89 1.10 -5.10
CA GLU A 195 0.26 0.99 -4.22
C GLU A 195 0.70 2.37 -3.74
N LYS A 196 1.11 2.45 -2.48
CA LYS A 196 1.75 3.62 -1.91
C LYS A 196 3.05 3.24 -1.23
N LEU A 197 3.92 4.24 -1.13
CA LEU A 197 5.10 4.14 -0.30
C LEU A 197 4.77 4.59 1.11
N THR A 198 5.17 3.76 2.08
CA THR A 198 4.91 3.97 3.49
C THR A 198 6.08 4.70 4.14
N ASP A 199 5.80 5.75 4.92
CA ASP A 199 6.82 6.55 5.62
C ASP A 199 6.51 6.69 7.13
N ALA A 200 7.44 7.28 7.88
CA ALA A 200 7.35 7.40 9.34
C ALA A 200 6.15 8.25 9.86
N TRP A 201 5.44 8.95 8.97
CA TRP A 201 4.29 9.78 9.32
C TRP A 201 2.97 9.08 9.03
N ASP A 202 2.99 7.99 8.26
CA ASP A 202 1.79 7.21 8.02
C ASP A 202 1.32 6.53 9.30
N MET A 203 0.01 6.51 9.48
CA MET A 203 -0.64 5.79 10.57
C MET A 203 -0.85 4.32 10.23
N GLU A 204 -1.32 3.56 11.22
CA GLU A 204 -1.59 2.15 11.06
C GLU A 204 -2.67 1.87 10.00
N TRP A 205 -2.69 0.64 9.48
CA TRP A 205 -3.55 0.19 8.38
C TRP A 205 -5.05 0.41 8.61
N CYS A 206 -5.50 0.57 9.86
CA CYS A 206 -6.90 0.81 10.19
C CYS A 206 -7.26 2.29 10.26
N SER A 207 -6.28 3.19 10.20
CA SER A 207 -6.46 4.64 10.28
C SER A 207 -6.87 5.24 8.94
N GLY A 208 -8.03 5.90 8.91
CA GLY A 208 -8.59 6.61 7.76
C GLY A 208 -7.97 7.98 7.52
N THR A 209 -6.64 8.04 7.47
CA THR A 209 -5.84 9.22 7.15
C THR A 209 -4.99 8.95 5.91
N ARG A 210 -3.94 9.73 5.67
CA ARG A 210 -2.94 9.48 4.61
C ARG A 210 -2.28 8.09 4.63
N GLY A 211 -2.36 7.40 5.77
CA GLY A 211 -1.87 6.03 5.89
C GLY A 211 -2.63 5.04 5.00
N THR A 212 -3.86 5.36 4.57
CA THR A 212 -4.69 4.46 3.75
C THR A 212 -5.45 5.16 2.63
N LEU A 213 -5.26 6.47 2.48
CA LEU A 213 -5.82 7.30 1.42
C LEU A 213 -4.70 8.09 0.73
N ARG A 214 -4.78 8.21 -0.59
CA ARG A 214 -3.84 8.99 -1.42
C ARG A 214 -4.58 9.72 -2.54
N ASN A 215 -3.94 10.73 -3.11
CA ASN A 215 -4.45 11.45 -4.26
C ASN A 215 -3.57 11.25 -5.50
N THR A 216 -4.05 11.69 -6.66
CA THR A 216 -3.31 11.67 -7.93
C THR A 216 -2.68 13.02 -8.30
N GLY A 217 -2.58 13.95 -7.34
CA GLY A 217 -1.98 15.27 -7.56
C GLY A 217 -0.47 15.24 -7.79
N TRP A 218 0.18 14.15 -7.38
CA TRP A 218 1.61 13.89 -7.56
C TRP A 218 1.83 12.76 -8.57
N THR A 219 2.93 12.84 -9.33
CA THR A 219 3.32 11.71 -10.17
C THR A 219 3.73 10.53 -9.29
N ILE A 220 3.59 9.32 -9.83
CA ILE A 220 3.98 8.08 -9.12
C ILE A 220 5.45 8.20 -8.70
N ASN A 221 5.74 7.85 -7.45
CA ASN A 221 7.07 7.92 -6.82
C ASN A 221 7.69 9.33 -6.71
N GLN A 222 6.94 10.41 -6.95
CA GLN A 222 7.47 11.77 -6.84
C GLN A 222 7.92 12.11 -5.41
N LEU A 223 7.11 11.72 -4.42
CA LEU A 223 7.36 12.01 -3.01
C LEU A 223 8.48 11.15 -2.43
N SER A 224 8.71 9.95 -2.96
CA SER A 224 9.87 9.12 -2.62
C SER A 224 11.20 9.82 -2.96
N ARG A 225 11.24 10.51 -4.11
CA ARG A 225 12.49 11.08 -4.67
C ARG A 225 12.82 12.48 -4.17
N ARG A 226 11.85 13.25 -3.65
CA ARG A 226 12.05 14.68 -3.31
C ARG A 226 12.30 14.99 -1.85
N THR A 227 11.93 14.12 -0.91
CA THR A 227 11.90 14.49 0.51
C THR A 227 12.80 13.66 1.42
N GLY A 228 13.48 12.63 0.89
CA GLY A 228 14.23 11.69 1.75
C GLY A 228 13.36 11.10 2.86
N LEU A 229 12.04 11.11 2.70
CA LEU A 229 11.08 10.65 3.70
C LEU A 229 11.11 9.12 3.83
N ILE A 230 11.64 8.43 2.81
CA ILE A 230 11.83 6.98 2.77
C ILE A 230 13.28 6.58 3.10
N THR A 231 14.26 7.40 2.72
CA THR A 231 15.67 7.21 3.11
C THR A 231 16.04 8.32 4.08
N GLY A 232 16.03 8.07 5.39
CA GLY A 232 16.27 9.06 6.45
C GLY A 232 17.60 9.81 6.37
N ASN A 233 17.80 10.62 5.33
CA ASN A 233 19.09 11.20 4.95
C ASN A 233 18.98 12.47 4.09
N SER A 234 17.95 13.29 4.29
CA SER A 234 17.97 14.69 3.83
C SER A 234 17.45 15.64 4.90
N GLY A 235 18.27 15.81 5.94
CA GLY A 235 18.78 17.07 6.51
C GLY A 235 17.95 18.37 6.58
N THR A 236 16.63 18.38 6.36
CA THR A 236 15.77 19.49 6.78
C THR A 236 14.69 18.93 7.69
N PRO A 237 14.81 19.15 9.02
CA PRO A 237 13.80 18.72 9.96
C PRO A 237 12.48 19.40 9.64
N TYR A 238 11.45 18.57 9.53
CA TYR A 238 10.10 18.90 9.98
C TYR A 238 10.17 19.81 11.24
N ASP A 239 9.48 20.95 11.25
CA ASP A 239 9.39 21.89 12.40
C ASP A 239 8.41 21.39 13.49
N GLY A 240 8.60 20.14 13.87
CA GLY A 240 8.77 19.70 15.25
C GLY A 240 7.79 20.07 16.36
N THR A 241 6.68 20.78 16.16
CA THR A 241 5.76 21.02 17.28
C THR A 241 4.95 19.77 17.64
N LEU A 242 4.89 18.76 16.76
CA LEU A 242 4.30 17.45 17.04
C LEU A 242 5.21 16.34 16.48
N GLY A 243 5.71 15.41 17.30
CA GLY A 243 6.53 14.29 16.81
C GLY A 243 5.80 13.41 15.77
N PRO A 244 6.46 12.38 15.19
CA PRO A 244 5.75 11.36 14.43
C PRO A 244 4.55 10.85 15.25
N PRO A 245 3.38 10.56 14.64
CA PRO A 245 2.15 10.30 15.39
C PRO A 245 2.26 9.05 16.30
N GLY A 246 2.80 9.22 17.51
CA GLY A 246 3.05 8.10 18.43
C GLY A 246 4.35 8.10 19.24
N SER A 247 4.90 9.23 19.67
CA SER A 247 5.54 9.19 20.99
C SER A 247 4.42 8.84 21.98
N ALA A 248 4.55 7.70 22.65
CA ALA A 248 3.50 6.93 23.30
C ALA A 248 2.79 7.57 24.52
N THR A 249 2.46 8.87 24.48
CA THR A 249 1.84 9.62 25.58
C THR A 249 0.63 10.46 25.19
N ASP A 250 0.30 10.62 23.90
CA ASP A 250 -0.76 11.57 23.50
C ASP A 250 -2.15 10.93 23.33
N ALA A 251 -2.29 9.65 23.67
CA ALA A 251 -3.60 9.03 23.96
C ALA A 251 -4.05 9.31 25.41
N LEU A 252 -3.59 10.41 26.01
CA LEU A 252 -4.12 10.89 27.28
C LEU A 252 -5.41 11.64 26.98
N ASP A 253 -6.50 11.16 27.56
CA ASP A 253 -7.73 11.90 27.89
C ASP A 253 -7.54 13.42 27.77
N VAL A 254 -7.80 14.00 26.60
CA VAL A 254 -7.96 15.46 26.47
C VAL A 254 -9.43 15.72 26.83
N PRO A 255 -9.74 16.20 28.04
CA PRO A 255 -11.13 16.36 28.45
C PRO A 255 -11.74 17.49 27.62
N GLY A 256 -12.74 17.16 26.79
CA GLY A 256 -13.50 18.14 26.00
C GLY A 256 -13.42 18.04 24.47
N LEU A 257 -12.74 17.05 23.89
CA LEU A 257 -12.82 16.73 22.45
C LEU A 257 -13.81 15.59 22.21
N GLU A 258 -15.11 15.88 22.37
CA GLU A 258 -16.21 14.93 22.14
C GLU A 258 -16.39 14.58 20.64
N SER A 259 -15.50 13.75 20.07
CA SER A 259 -15.75 13.09 18.77
C SER A 259 -15.51 11.57 18.77
N ASP A 260 -15.28 10.97 19.94
CA ASP A 260 -14.87 9.57 20.10
C ASP A 260 -15.93 8.50 19.79
N LYS A 261 -17.13 8.89 19.38
CA LYS A 261 -18.23 7.96 19.10
C LYS A 261 -18.56 7.94 17.62
N GLN A 262 -18.95 6.76 17.12
CA GLN A 262 -19.50 6.63 15.78
C GLN A 262 -20.54 7.73 15.54
N PRO A 263 -20.46 8.50 14.44
CA PRO A 263 -21.46 9.52 14.16
C PRO A 263 -22.85 8.87 14.19
N THR A 264 -23.72 9.32 15.10
CA THR A 264 -25.14 8.95 15.05
C THR A 264 -25.69 9.58 13.80
N VAL A 265 -25.71 8.85 12.68
CA VAL A 265 -26.42 9.30 11.48
C VAL A 265 -27.91 9.22 11.81
N PRO A 266 -28.60 10.32 12.15
CA PRO A 266 -30.04 10.25 12.36
C PRO A 266 -30.64 9.96 11.00
N GLY A 267 -31.76 9.23 10.94
CA GLY A 267 -32.49 9.01 9.69
C GLY A 267 -32.73 10.33 8.95
N ALA A 268 -31.85 10.65 8.01
CA ALA A 268 -31.95 11.83 7.17
C ALA A 268 -32.67 11.36 5.91
N THR A 269 -33.95 11.68 5.88
CA THR A 269 -34.75 11.79 4.67
C THR A 269 -33.91 12.30 3.51
N ILE A 270 -33.96 11.54 2.42
CA ILE A 270 -33.48 11.88 1.09
C ILE A 270 -33.95 13.30 0.76
N SER A 271 -33.02 14.25 0.63
CA SER A 271 -33.30 15.46 -0.12
C SER A 271 -32.03 16.08 -0.68
N SER A 272 -32.09 16.31 -1.99
CA SER A 272 -31.13 16.97 -2.88
C SER A 272 -29.70 16.44 -2.90
N VAL A 273 -29.47 15.53 -3.83
CA VAL A 273 -28.32 15.64 -4.76
C VAL A 273 -28.27 17.09 -5.26
N GLN A 274 -27.26 17.85 -4.86
CA GLN A 274 -26.96 19.12 -5.51
C GLN A 274 -26.26 18.79 -6.84
N PRO A 275 -26.78 19.23 -8.00
CA PRO A 275 -26.09 19.06 -9.28
C PRO A 275 -24.77 19.85 -9.29
N PRO A 276 -23.81 19.50 -10.17
CA PRO A 276 -22.50 20.13 -10.20
C PRO A 276 -22.63 21.58 -10.67
N GLY A 277 -22.59 22.50 -9.71
CA GLY A 277 -22.60 23.94 -9.94
C GLY A 277 -21.30 24.53 -9.41
N ALA A 278 -20.54 25.14 -10.31
CA ALA A 278 -19.27 25.77 -10.06
C ALA A 278 -19.29 26.72 -8.85
N ALA A 279 -18.44 26.45 -7.86
CA ALA A 279 -18.01 27.44 -6.86
C ALA A 279 -16.72 26.99 -6.18
N GLY A 280 -15.59 27.41 -6.77
CA GLY A 280 -14.33 27.74 -6.08
C GLY A 280 -13.68 26.67 -5.22
N SER A 281 -12.67 26.00 -5.79
CA SER A 281 -11.58 25.40 -5.04
C SER A 281 -10.96 26.46 -4.10
N LYS A 282 -11.40 26.49 -2.86
CA LYS A 282 -10.77 27.28 -1.80
C LYS A 282 -10.43 26.34 -0.67
N SER A 283 -9.19 25.85 -0.66
CA SER A 283 -8.26 25.88 0.49
C SER A 283 -7.00 25.05 0.18
N PRO A 284 -5.86 25.39 0.80
CA PRO A 284 -4.55 25.47 0.16
C PRO A 284 -3.97 24.08 -0.12
N THR A 285 -3.13 23.98 -1.16
CA THR A 285 -2.18 22.87 -1.33
C THR A 285 -1.54 22.62 0.02
N ALA A 286 -1.89 21.51 0.67
CA ALA A 286 -1.41 21.22 2.01
C ALA A 286 0.12 21.23 1.97
N ALA A 287 0.74 22.08 2.78
CA ALA A 287 2.18 22.20 2.79
C ALA A 287 2.78 20.84 3.15
N LEU A 288 3.84 20.44 2.44
CA LEU A 288 4.52 19.18 2.71
C LEU A 288 4.89 19.09 4.20
N GLY A 289 4.46 18.01 4.86
CA GLY A 289 4.69 17.80 6.29
C GLY A 289 3.63 18.39 7.21
N SER A 290 2.63 19.13 6.70
CA SER A 290 1.47 19.53 7.52
C SER A 290 0.59 18.32 7.86
N PRO A 291 -0.17 18.35 8.98
CA PRO A 291 -1.13 17.29 9.30
C PRO A 291 -2.22 17.09 8.23
N SER A 292 -2.44 18.09 7.38
CA SER A 292 -3.38 18.07 6.27
C SER A 292 -2.82 17.48 4.97
N PHE A 293 -1.51 17.22 4.90
CA PHE A 293 -0.86 16.70 3.71
C PHE A 293 -1.08 15.20 3.57
N VAL A 294 -1.51 14.76 2.38
CA VAL A 294 -1.86 13.36 2.11
C VAL A 294 -0.83 12.71 1.21
N GLY A 295 -0.44 13.36 0.12
CA GLY A 295 0.49 12.83 -0.86
C GLY A 295 -0.10 11.80 -1.82
N GLY A 296 0.71 11.41 -2.80
CA GLY A 296 0.30 10.52 -3.89
C GLY A 296 0.80 9.08 -3.80
N PHE A 297 0.50 8.32 -4.85
CA PHE A 297 0.81 6.91 -4.99
C PHE A 297 2.28 6.63 -5.34
N GLY A 298 2.72 5.39 -5.11
CA GLY A 298 4.10 4.97 -5.33
C GLY A 298 4.36 3.52 -4.97
N SER A 299 5.49 2.98 -5.41
CA SER A 299 5.92 1.61 -5.15
C SER A 299 7.44 1.49 -5.25
N GLU A 300 8.00 0.52 -4.51
CA GLU A 300 9.42 0.12 -4.60
C GLU A 300 9.69 -0.74 -5.85
N HIS A 301 8.63 -1.13 -6.57
CA HIS A 301 8.77 -1.77 -7.86
C HIS A 301 9.46 -0.84 -8.87
N PRO A 302 10.44 -1.32 -9.66
CA PRO A 302 11.07 -0.51 -10.70
C PRO A 302 10.05 0.08 -11.69
N GLN A 303 10.19 1.38 -12.00
CA GLN A 303 9.51 2.09 -13.10
C GLN A 303 8.02 2.41 -12.91
N GLY A 304 7.37 2.08 -11.79
CA GLY A 304 5.94 2.35 -11.65
C GLY A 304 5.31 1.69 -10.44
N ALA A 305 3.98 1.66 -10.42
CA ALA A 305 3.18 1.11 -9.32
C ALA A 305 1.95 0.37 -9.86
N ILE A 306 1.42 -0.54 -9.06
CA ILE A 306 0.22 -1.32 -9.38
C ILE A 306 -1.03 -0.56 -8.89
N PHE A 307 -2.05 -0.52 -9.73
CA PHE A 307 -3.34 0.14 -9.47
C PHE A 307 -4.50 -0.79 -9.79
N ALA A 308 -5.59 -0.66 -9.03
CA ALA A 308 -6.87 -1.26 -9.31
C ALA A 308 -7.88 -0.21 -9.77
N PHE A 309 -8.65 -0.56 -10.79
CA PHE A 309 -9.73 0.25 -11.33
C PHE A 309 -11.08 -0.24 -10.82
N GLY A 310 -12.11 0.61 -10.93
CA GLY A 310 -13.45 0.32 -10.43
C GLY A 310 -14.12 -0.90 -11.06
N ASP A 311 -13.71 -1.30 -12.26
CA ASP A 311 -14.18 -2.53 -12.92
C ASP A 311 -13.48 -3.81 -12.42
N GLY A 312 -12.52 -3.69 -11.49
CA GLY A 312 -11.74 -4.79 -10.95
C GLY A 312 -10.47 -5.11 -11.73
N SER A 313 -10.18 -4.40 -12.83
CA SER A 313 -8.94 -4.59 -13.59
C SER A 313 -7.73 -4.05 -12.82
N ILE A 314 -6.60 -4.74 -12.98
CA ILE A 314 -5.33 -4.37 -12.35
C ILE A 314 -4.32 -3.94 -13.42
N HIS A 315 -3.76 -2.75 -13.27
CA HIS A 315 -2.83 -2.16 -14.22
C HIS A 315 -1.54 -1.73 -13.54
N PHE A 316 -0.42 -1.96 -14.20
CA PHE A 316 0.85 -1.36 -13.83
C PHE A 316 0.98 -0.02 -14.55
N LEU A 317 0.99 1.08 -13.80
CA LEU A 317 1.15 2.42 -14.36
C LEU A 317 2.60 2.87 -14.23
N ASN A 318 3.18 3.33 -15.35
CA ASN A 318 4.55 3.81 -15.39
C ASN A 318 4.69 5.13 -14.64
N GLN A 319 5.80 5.32 -13.90
CA GLN A 319 6.08 6.57 -13.20
C GLN A 319 6.26 7.79 -14.11
N SER A 320 6.53 7.56 -15.40
CA SER A 320 6.61 8.59 -16.44
C SER A 320 5.25 8.90 -17.08
N LEU A 321 4.17 8.29 -16.60
CA LEU A 321 2.80 8.62 -17.02
C LEU A 321 2.56 10.14 -16.87
N SER A 322 1.87 10.72 -17.85
CA SER A 322 1.52 12.14 -17.81
C SER A 322 0.79 12.48 -16.51
N PRO A 323 1.21 13.52 -15.77
CA PRO A 323 0.53 13.94 -14.56
C PRO A 323 -0.96 14.24 -14.80
N ILE A 324 -1.30 14.80 -15.98
CA ILE A 324 -2.68 15.12 -16.35
C ILE A 324 -3.50 13.84 -16.49
N VAL A 325 -2.94 12.80 -17.11
CA VAL A 325 -3.63 11.51 -17.27
C VAL A 325 -3.84 10.86 -15.91
N LEU A 326 -2.83 10.87 -15.04
CA LEU A 326 -2.96 10.34 -13.69
C LEU A 326 -4.04 11.06 -12.88
N GLN A 327 -4.12 12.40 -12.99
CA GLN A 327 -5.17 13.20 -12.36
C GLN A 327 -6.56 12.86 -12.88
N GLN A 328 -6.71 12.71 -14.20
CA GLN A 328 -7.98 12.28 -14.82
C GLN A 328 -8.41 10.90 -14.31
N LEU A 329 -7.48 9.95 -14.22
CA LEU A 329 -7.74 8.62 -13.68
C LEU A 329 -8.15 8.67 -12.19
N GLY A 330 -7.71 9.67 -11.42
CA GLY A 330 -8.10 9.84 -10.02
C GLY A 330 -9.43 10.56 -9.81
N HIS A 331 -10.03 11.12 -10.87
CA HIS A 331 -11.31 11.82 -10.83
C HIS A 331 -12.45 10.87 -11.24
N ARG A 332 -13.61 10.95 -10.56
CA ARG A 332 -14.76 10.05 -10.85
C ARG A 332 -15.72 10.54 -11.94
N ALA A 333 -15.79 11.86 -12.17
CA ALA A 333 -16.79 12.50 -13.02
C ALA A 333 -16.38 13.85 -13.67
N ASP A 334 -15.16 14.00 -14.19
CA ASP A 334 -14.71 15.25 -14.85
C ASP A 334 -15.09 15.32 -16.34
N GLY A 335 -15.59 14.21 -16.89
CA GLY A 335 -15.95 14.05 -18.29
C GLY A 335 -14.75 13.98 -19.24
N LYS A 336 -13.51 13.94 -18.71
CA LYS A 336 -12.28 13.91 -19.49
C LYS A 336 -11.72 12.50 -19.47
N LEU A 337 -12.20 11.68 -20.40
CA LEU A 337 -11.64 10.35 -20.58
C LEU A 337 -10.14 10.43 -20.88
N PRO A 338 -9.30 9.70 -20.13
CA PRO A 338 -7.87 9.73 -20.34
C PRO A 338 -7.53 9.18 -21.73
N PRO A 339 -6.60 9.80 -22.48
CA PRO A 339 -6.05 9.21 -23.69
C PRO A 339 -5.41 7.86 -23.33
N GLN A 340 -5.52 6.87 -24.22
CA GLN A 340 -4.94 5.53 -24.01
C GLN A 340 -3.46 5.66 -23.59
N TYR A 341 -3.11 5.05 -22.45
CA TYR A 341 -1.84 5.24 -21.74
C TYR A 341 -1.01 3.97 -21.59
#